data_AF-X1HI29-F1
#
_entry.id   AF-X1HI29-F1
#
_cell.length_a   1.000
_cell.length_b   1.000
_cell.length_c   1.000
_cell.angle_alpha   90.00
_cell.angle_beta   90.00
_cell.angle_gamma   90.00
#
_symmetry.space_group_name_H-M   'P 1'
#
loop_
_entity.id
_entity.type
_entity.pdbx_description
1 polymer ?
#
loop_
_entity_poly.entity_id
_entity_poly.type
_entity_poly.pdbx_seq_one_letter_code
_entity_poly.pdbx_strand_id
1 'polypeptide(L)'
;PINLTLVAEVLKIIEYAYNYSIVDNTIILNYGDGYSDEYTFNTEGFLTTHVQKDEGVMTSKLVLATGGDAIPFGNYFLIFTVISVIALVYLKKQKIK
;
A
#
# COMPACT_ATOMS: atom_id res chain seq x y z
N PRO A 1 -11.26 1.82 -11.18
CA PRO A 1 -9.94 2.40 -10.86
C PRO A 1 -9.74 2.47 -9.34
N ILE A 2 -8.56 2.07 -8.84
CA ILE A 2 -8.22 2.16 -7.42
C ILE A 2 -8.23 3.62 -6.96
N ASN A 3 -8.77 3.88 -5.77
CA ASN A 3 -8.72 5.20 -5.15
C ASN A 3 -7.45 5.30 -4.30
N LEU A 4 -6.36 5.80 -4.90
CA LEU A 4 -5.05 5.88 -4.23
C LEU A 4 -5.05 6.83 -3.02
N THR A 5 -5.85 7.89 -3.03
CA THR A 5 -5.99 8.78 -1.86
C THR A 5 -6.56 8.04 -0.67
N LEU A 6 -7.63 7.26 -0.86
CA LEU A 6 -8.21 6.46 0.22
C LEU A 6 -7.22 5.41 0.75
N VAL A 7 -6.48 4.75 -0.15
CA VAL A 7 -5.46 3.77 0.23
C VAL A 7 -4.32 4.44 1.01
N ALA A 8 -3.86 5.61 0.57
CA ALA A 8 -2.79 6.36 1.21
C ALA A 8 -3.16 6.84 2.62
N GLU A 9 -4.39 7.34 2.82
CA GLU A 9 -4.91 7.69 4.14
C GLU A 9 -4.91 6.49 5.09
N VAL A 10 -5.33 5.33 4.61
CA VAL A 10 -5.34 4.09 5.41
C VAL A 10 -3.91 3.64 5.72
N LEU A 11 -3.02 3.58 4.73
CA LEU A 11 -1.62 3.19 4.93
C LEU A 11 -0.90 4.12 5.90
N LYS A 12 -1.09 5.44 5.77
CA LYS A 12 -0.53 6.43 6.70
C LYS A 12 -0.92 6.13 8.15
N ILE A 13 -2.17 5.78 8.41
CA ILE A 13 -2.66 5.46 9.75
C ILE A 13 -2.05 4.16 10.27
N ILE A 14 -2.03 3.10 9.45
CA ILE A 14 -1.60 1.77 9.93
C ILE A 14 -0.08 1.67 10.05
N GLU A 15 0.67 2.31 9.15
CA GLU A 15 2.15 2.31 9.18
C GLU A 15 2.72 3.44 10.05
N TYR A 16 1.86 4.34 10.57
CA TYR A 16 2.25 5.49 11.38
C TYR A 16 3.16 6.48 10.64
N ALA A 17 2.98 6.62 9.32
CA ALA A 17 3.69 7.60 8.53
C ALA A 17 3.26 9.04 8.88
N TYR A 18 4.19 9.99 8.83
CA TYR A 18 3.93 11.39 9.13
C TYR A 18 3.05 12.05 8.05
N ASN A 19 3.39 11.80 6.79
CA ASN A 19 2.63 12.26 5.64
C ASN A 19 2.70 11.25 4.48
N TYR A 20 1.93 11.53 3.42
CA TYR A 20 2.04 10.81 2.16
C TYR A 20 2.00 11.78 0.99
N SER A 21 2.51 11.33 -0.16
CA SER A 21 2.28 11.94 -1.46
C SER A 21 1.90 10.87 -2.49
N ILE A 22 1.28 11.28 -3.59
CA ILE A 22 0.91 10.38 -4.67
C ILE A 22 1.54 10.92 -5.95
N VAL A 23 2.33 10.08 -6.61
CA VAL A 23 2.96 10.38 -7.90
C VAL A 23 2.60 9.25 -8.85
N ASP A 24 1.86 9.59 -9.90
CA ASP A 24 1.26 8.63 -10.82
C ASP A 24 0.45 7.55 -10.07
N ASN A 25 0.88 6.28 -10.17
CA ASN A 25 0.29 5.16 -9.48
C ASN A 25 1.05 4.75 -8.21
N THR A 26 1.92 5.61 -7.69
CA THR A 26 2.76 5.33 -6.53
C THR A 26 2.34 6.18 -5.34
N ILE A 27 2.07 5.52 -4.22
CA ILE A 27 1.91 6.17 -2.92
C ILE A 27 3.27 6.20 -2.24
N ILE A 28 3.71 7.37 -1.80
CA ILE A 28 4.96 7.55 -1.06
C ILE A 28 4.59 7.93 0.37
N LEU A 29 4.91 7.08 1.34
CA LEU A 29 4.80 7.36 2.77
C LEU A 29 6.13 7.92 3.26
N ASN A 30 6.08 9.02 4.03
CA ASN A 30 7.25 9.59 4.67
C ASN A 30 7.12 9.46 6.19
N TYR A 31 8.15 8.90 6.82
CA TYR A 31 8.15 8.62 8.26
C TYR A 31 8.87 9.68 9.09
N GLY A 32 9.43 10.69 8.44
CA GLY A 32 10.45 11.56 9.03
C GLY A 32 11.86 11.01 8.82
N ASP A 33 12.86 11.81 9.16
CA ASP A 33 14.27 11.39 9.23
C ASP A 33 14.86 10.81 7.94
N GLY A 34 14.29 11.15 6.78
CA GLY A 34 14.76 10.69 5.48
C GLY A 34 14.25 9.30 5.07
N TYR A 35 13.48 8.61 5.91
CA TYR A 35 12.93 7.29 5.62
C TYR A 35 11.58 7.38 4.89
N SER A 36 11.41 6.56 3.85
CA SER A 36 10.16 6.50 3.07
C SER A 36 9.88 5.13 2.47
N ASP A 37 8.59 4.78 2.39
CA ASP A 37 8.11 3.61 1.65
C ASP A 37 7.30 4.03 0.42
N GLU A 38 7.55 3.40 -0.72
CA GLU A 38 6.89 3.69 -2.01
C GLU A 38 6.12 2.45 -2.49
N TYR A 39 4.81 2.60 -2.69
CA TYR A 39 3.87 1.55 -3.08
C TYR A 39 3.31 1.83 -4.47
N THR A 40 3.71 1.08 -5.49
CA THR A 40 3.28 1.27 -6.89
C THR A 40 2.21 0.27 -7.29
N PHE A 41 1.09 0.75 -7.83
CA PHE A 41 -0.06 -0.07 -8.22
C PHE A 41 -0.24 -0.14 -9.75
N ASN A 42 -0.70 -1.27 -10.28
CA ASN A 42 -1.13 -1.35 -11.69
C ASN A 42 -2.51 -0.70 -11.90
N THR A 43 -2.96 -0.64 -13.16
CA THR A 43 -4.26 -0.06 -13.54
C THR A 43 -5.46 -0.80 -12.97
N GLU A 44 -5.29 -2.06 -12.58
CA GLU A 44 -6.31 -2.92 -11.98
C GLU A 44 -6.38 -2.75 -10.45
N GLY A 45 -5.41 -2.05 -9.85
CA GLY A 45 -5.34 -1.79 -8.41
C GLY A 45 -4.50 -2.79 -7.61
N PHE A 46 -3.73 -3.65 -8.28
CA PHE A 46 -2.78 -4.54 -7.61
C PHE A 46 -1.47 -3.84 -7.31
N LEU A 47 -0.95 -4.00 -6.10
CA LEU A 47 0.42 -3.60 -5.77
C LEU A 47 1.38 -4.39 -6.67
N THR A 48 2.33 -3.71 -7.29
CA THR A 48 3.33 -4.30 -8.19
C THR A 48 4.75 -4.11 -7.67
N THR A 49 4.98 -3.03 -6.93
CA THR A 49 6.29 -2.74 -6.34
C THR A 49 6.11 -2.11 -4.97
N HIS A 50 6.95 -2.52 -4.02
CA HIS A 50 7.15 -1.84 -2.75
C HIS A 50 8.64 -1.54 -2.57
N VAL A 51 9.01 -0.28 -2.40
CA VAL A 51 10.40 0.17 -2.26
C VAL A 51 10.56 0.90 -0.94
N GLN A 52 11.60 0.57 -0.19
CA GLN A 52 11.99 1.30 1.01
C GLN A 52 13.24 2.12 0.71
N LYS A 53 13.27 3.36 1.20
CA LYS A 53 14.40 4.27 1.05
C LYS A 53 14.80 4.87 2.38
N ASP A 54 16.09 5.09 2.53
CA ASP A 54 16.72 5.81 3.62
C ASP A 54 17.61 6.91 3.01
N GLU A 55 17.38 8.16 3.39
CA GLU A 55 18.01 9.36 2.82
C GLU A 55 17.98 9.39 1.26
N GLY A 56 16.90 8.89 0.67
CA GLY A 56 16.73 8.80 -0.80
C GLY A 56 17.48 7.63 -1.46
N VAL A 57 18.25 6.86 -0.70
CA VAL A 57 18.91 5.63 -1.15
C VAL A 57 17.97 4.45 -0.96
N MET A 58 17.76 3.67 -2.02
CA MET A 58 16.95 2.45 -1.96
C MET A 58 17.64 1.38 -1.10
N THR A 59 16.99 1.00 0.00
CA THR A 59 17.47 -0.05 0.92
C THR A 59 16.81 -1.39 0.65
N SER A 60 15.57 -1.38 0.16
CA SER A 60 14.81 -2.59 -0.18
C SER A 60 13.90 -2.34 -1.38
N LYS A 61 13.70 -3.38 -2.21
CA LYS A 61 12.74 -3.37 -3.31
C LYS A 61 12.13 -4.75 -3.49
N LEU A 62 10.81 -4.79 -3.35
CA LEU A 62 9.99 -5.95 -3.67
C LEU A 62 9.27 -5.68 -4.99
N VAL A 63 9.42 -6.58 -5.96
CA VAL A 63 8.68 -6.55 -7.23
C VAL A 63 7.81 -7.79 -7.31
N LEU A 64 6.51 -7.61 -7.50
CA LEU A 64 5.60 -8.70 -7.81
C LEU A 64 5.73 -9.02 -9.30
N ALA A 65 6.51 -10.05 -9.62
CA ALA A 65 6.63 -10.56 -10.98
C ALA A 65 5.29 -11.14 -11.44
N THR A 66 4.86 -10.79 -12.64
CA THR A 66 3.70 -11.37 -13.32
C THR A 66 3.97 -12.86 -13.57
N GLY A 67 3.56 -13.73 -12.66
CA GLY A 67 3.61 -15.19 -12.82
C GLY A 67 4.23 -16.00 -11.68
N GLY A 68 4.66 -15.38 -10.57
CA GLY A 68 5.12 -16.12 -9.38
C GLY A 68 4.08 -16.12 -8.27
N ASP A 69 3.89 -17.27 -7.61
CA ASP A 69 3.16 -17.35 -6.34
C ASP A 69 3.80 -16.38 -5.35
N ALA A 70 3.03 -15.40 -4.89
CA ALA A 70 3.43 -14.54 -3.76
C ALA A 70 3.68 -15.41 -2.53
N ILE A 71 4.73 -15.14 -1.72
CA ILE A 71 5.00 -15.53 -0.29
C ILE A 71 6.54 -15.48 -0.03
N PRO A 72 7.15 -15.20 1.17
CA PRO A 72 6.70 -14.94 2.57
C PRO A 72 7.33 -13.67 3.24
N PHE A 73 7.23 -13.32 4.54
CA PHE A 73 6.16 -13.11 5.54
C PHE A 73 6.72 -12.13 6.62
N GLY A 74 6.22 -10.88 6.65
CA GLY A 74 6.55 -9.90 7.71
C GLY A 74 5.44 -8.84 7.89
N ASN A 75 4.94 -8.27 6.79
CA ASN A 75 3.92 -7.21 6.81
C ASN A 75 2.48 -7.69 6.47
N TYR A 76 2.25 -9.00 6.42
CA TYR A 76 0.97 -9.59 5.96
C TYR A 76 -0.24 -9.26 6.83
N PHE A 77 -0.04 -8.82 8.08
CA PHE A 77 -1.17 -8.37 8.91
C PHE A 77 -1.88 -7.17 8.26
N LEU A 78 -1.12 -6.19 7.74
CA LEU A 78 -1.69 -4.97 7.18
C LEU A 78 -2.59 -5.23 5.98
N ILE A 79 -2.09 -5.97 4.99
CA ILE A 79 -2.76 -6.13 3.71
C ILE A 79 -4.02 -6.97 3.86
N PHE A 80 -3.99 -8.05 4.66
CA PHE A 80 -5.20 -8.81 4.97
C PHE A 80 -6.18 -8.02 5.82
N THR A 81 -5.72 -7.14 6.72
CA THR A 81 -6.60 -6.20 7.44
C THR A 81 -7.25 -5.21 6.48
N VAL A 82 -6.50 -4.61 5.56
CA VAL A 82 -7.02 -3.64 4.57
C VAL A 82 -8.03 -4.31 3.64
N ILE A 83 -7.71 -5.49 3.10
CA ILE A 83 -8.65 -6.26 2.25
C ILE A 83 -9.90 -6.65 3.05
N SER A 84 -9.75 -7.09 4.29
CA SER A 84 -10.88 -7.47 5.15
C SER A 84 -11.76 -6.27 5.49
N VAL A 85 -11.18 -5.10 5.76
CA VAL A 85 -11.91 -3.85 6.02
C VAL A 85 -12.66 -3.39 4.78
N ILE A 86 -12.03 -3.41 3.60
CA ILE A 86 -12.67 -3.06 2.33
C ILE A 86 -13.83 -4.02 2.03
N ALA A 87 -13.64 -5.33 2.20
CA ALA A 87 -14.68 -6.33 2.01
C ALA A 87 -15.86 -6.13 2.98
N LEU A 88 -15.59 -5.82 4.26
CA LEU A 88 -16.63 -5.52 5.26
C LEU A 88 -17.44 -4.27 4.90
N VAL A 89 -16.78 -3.18 4.48
CA VAL A 89 -17.45 -1.96 4.05
C VAL A 89 -18.33 -2.22 2.83
N TYR A 90 -17.84 -3.00 1.87
CA TYR A 90 -18.59 -3.39 0.68
C TYR A 90 -19.83 -4.23 1.02
N LEU A 91 -19.68 -5.27 1.83
CA LEU A 91 -20.79 -6.13 2.25
C LEU A 91 -21.83 -5.38 3.08
N LYS A 92 -21.41 -4.45 3.95
CA LYS A 92 -22.34 -3.60 4.72
C LYS A 92 -23.15 -2.68 3.81
N LYS A 93 -22.53 -2.08 2.79
CA LYS A 93 -23.24 -1.27 1.79
C LYS A 93 -24.25 -2.09 0.97
N GLN A 94 -23.96 -3.37 0.69
CA GLN A 94 -24.89 -4.25 -0.02
C GLN A 94 -26.10 -4.67 0.83
N LYS A 95 -25.96 -4.77 2.16
CA LYS A 95 -27.06 -5.11 3.07
C LYS A 95 -27.98 -3.92 3.42
N ILE A 96 -27.62 -2.69 3.05
CA ILE A 96 -28.48 -1.50 3.18
C ILE A 96 -29.26 -1.29 1.86
N LYS A 97 -29.87 -2.36 1.35
CA LYS A 97 -30.86 -2.32 0.28
C LYS A 97 -32.16 -2.91 0.79
#